data_AF-T1U7D2-F1
#
_entry.id   AF-T1U7D2-F1
#
_cell.length_a   1.000
_cell.length_b   1.000
_cell.length_c   1.000
_cell.angle_alpha   90.00
_cell.angle_beta   90.00
_cell.angle_gamma   90.00
#
_symmetry.space_group_name_H-M   'P 1'
#
loop_
_entity.id
_entity.type
_entity.pdbx_description
1 polymer ?
#
loop_
_entity_poly.entity_id
_entity_poly.type
_entity_poly.pdbx_seq_one_letter_code
_entity_poly.pdbx_strand_id
1 'polypeptide(L)'
;MFENNLDPADMIANNQIETLKDWLSRPIAFIEFVLRHMASSYVLDDPLEKDKALKEMLGFLKNFSLLLQSEYKPLIAALLQVPSHVLGIKERSSSQPFYAKTEKFNHSQKFVHVSNTLSLEFLEKLVIRYLLEDRSLLDLAVGYIHSGVFLHKKQEFDALCQEKLDDPKLVALLLDANLPLKQGGFEKELRLLILRYFERQLKEIPKSALSFSEKMIALKKARQAIIKLKQGELVAI
;
A
#
# COMPACT_ATOMS: atom_id res chain seq x y z
N MET A 1 8.29 -16.92 -30.81
CA MET A 1 9.33 -17.08 -31.84
C MET A 1 10.32 -15.97 -31.68
N PHE A 2 11.61 -16.27 -31.70
CA PHE A 2 12.63 -15.24 -31.79
C PHE A 2 12.60 -14.63 -33.20
N GLU A 3 13.26 -13.47 -33.39
CA GLU A 3 13.29 -12.84 -34.71
C GLU A 3 13.83 -13.82 -35.77
N ASN A 4 13.26 -13.75 -36.99
CA ASN A 4 13.57 -14.63 -38.13
C ASN A 4 13.24 -16.12 -37.95
N ASN A 5 12.34 -16.48 -37.03
CA ASN A 5 11.84 -17.85 -36.87
C ASN A 5 12.91 -18.87 -36.43
N LEU A 6 14.05 -18.38 -35.92
CA LEU A 6 15.13 -19.18 -35.37
C LEU A 6 14.79 -19.60 -33.94
N ASP A 7 15.19 -20.80 -33.56
CA ASP A 7 15.11 -21.24 -32.16
C ASP A 7 16.45 -20.98 -31.42
N PRO A 8 16.49 -21.11 -30.08
CA PRO A 8 17.72 -20.90 -29.32
C PRO A 8 18.89 -21.81 -29.75
N ALA A 9 18.60 -23.01 -30.27
CA ALA A 9 19.64 -23.93 -30.73
C ALA A 9 20.24 -23.44 -32.06
N ASP A 10 19.40 -22.98 -32.99
CA ASP A 10 19.83 -22.37 -34.26
C ASP A 10 20.71 -21.14 -34.02
N MET A 11 20.33 -20.29 -33.07
CA MET A 11 21.11 -19.09 -32.72
C MET A 11 22.48 -19.42 -32.13
N ILE A 12 22.57 -20.46 -31.30
CA ILE A 12 23.84 -20.94 -30.76
C ILE A 12 24.71 -21.51 -31.89
N ALA A 13 24.13 -22.31 -32.79
CA ALA A 13 24.83 -22.85 -33.96
C ALA A 13 25.35 -21.75 -34.90
N ASN A 14 24.63 -20.64 -35.02
CA ASN A 14 25.00 -19.46 -35.82
C ASN A 14 25.92 -18.46 -35.08
N ASN A 15 26.50 -18.81 -33.93
CA ASN A 15 27.34 -17.93 -33.10
C ASN A 15 26.65 -16.62 -32.64
N GLN A 16 25.33 -16.57 -32.59
CA GLN A 16 24.55 -15.40 -32.15
C GLN A 16 24.36 -15.37 -30.62
N ILE A 17 25.36 -15.83 -29.88
CA ILE A 17 25.29 -16.05 -28.43
C ILE A 17 25.08 -14.74 -27.67
N GLU A 18 25.76 -13.67 -28.08
CA GLU A 18 25.63 -12.36 -27.44
C GLU A 18 24.25 -11.73 -27.70
N THR A 19 23.69 -11.87 -28.90
CA THR A 19 22.31 -11.46 -29.21
C THR A 19 21.29 -12.22 -28.36
N LEU A 20 21.46 -13.54 -28.22
CA LEU A 20 20.60 -14.36 -27.38
C LEU A 20 20.68 -13.96 -25.90
N LYS A 21 21.88 -13.68 -25.39
CA LYS A 21 22.07 -13.16 -24.02
C LYS A 21 21.38 -11.82 -23.83
N ASP A 22 21.52 -10.90 -24.77
CA ASP A 22 20.86 -9.60 -24.71
C ASP A 22 19.34 -9.73 -24.66
N TRP A 23 18.75 -10.64 -25.44
CA TRP A 23 17.31 -10.90 -25.40
C TRP A 23 16.87 -11.53 -24.06
N LEU A 24 17.62 -12.51 -23.56
CA LEU A 24 17.33 -13.14 -22.27
C LEU A 24 17.58 -12.20 -21.07
N SER A 25 18.40 -11.16 -21.25
CA SER A 25 18.69 -10.16 -20.21
C SER A 25 17.51 -9.22 -19.91
N ARG A 26 16.45 -9.23 -20.74
CA ARG A 26 15.27 -8.37 -20.60
C ARG A 26 14.00 -9.21 -20.38
N PRO A 27 13.87 -9.88 -19.23
CA PRO A 27 12.70 -10.70 -18.95
C PRO A 27 11.45 -9.83 -18.81
N ILE A 28 10.38 -10.25 -19.48
CA ILE A 28 9.04 -9.69 -19.30
C ILE A 28 8.31 -10.42 -18.16
N ALA A 29 7.50 -9.69 -17.38
CA ALA A 29 6.68 -10.32 -16.36
C ALA A 29 5.66 -11.28 -16.98
N PHE A 30 5.49 -12.48 -16.41
CA PHE A 30 4.59 -13.51 -16.95
C PHE A 30 3.16 -13.00 -17.19
N ILE A 31 2.57 -12.28 -16.23
CA ILE A 31 1.21 -11.74 -16.36
C ILE A 31 1.13 -10.73 -17.50
N GLU A 32 2.15 -9.87 -17.65
CA GLU A 32 2.20 -8.92 -18.76
C GLU A 32 2.30 -9.62 -20.11
N PHE A 33 3.18 -10.62 -20.21
CA PHE A 33 3.35 -11.43 -21.42
C PHE A 33 2.03 -12.07 -21.85
N VAL A 34 1.34 -12.74 -20.92
CA VAL A 34 0.05 -13.41 -21.21
C VAL A 34 -1.01 -12.39 -21.63
N LEU A 35 -1.12 -11.24 -20.95
CA LEU A 35 -2.10 -10.21 -21.30
C LEU A 35 -1.85 -9.62 -22.70
N ARG A 36 -0.58 -9.35 -23.05
CA ARG A 36 -0.21 -8.89 -24.39
C ARG A 36 -0.52 -9.94 -25.45
N HIS A 37 -0.26 -11.21 -25.14
CA HIS A 37 -0.57 -12.31 -26.06
C HIS A 37 -2.08 -12.47 -26.27
N MET A 38 -2.88 -12.47 -25.19
CA MET A 38 -4.34 -12.46 -25.27
C MET A 38 -4.85 -11.30 -26.14
N ALA A 39 -4.33 -10.08 -25.94
CA ALA A 39 -4.72 -8.91 -26.73
C ALA A 39 -4.48 -9.11 -28.24
N SER A 40 -3.36 -9.74 -28.59
CA SER A 40 -2.98 -9.99 -29.99
C SER A 40 -3.87 -11.02 -30.71
N SER A 41 -4.65 -11.80 -29.98
CA SER A 41 -5.57 -12.80 -30.54
C SER A 41 -6.93 -12.22 -30.96
N TYR A 42 -7.20 -10.94 -30.70
CA TYR A 42 -8.50 -10.30 -30.97
C TYR A 42 -8.39 -9.13 -31.96
N VAL A 43 -9.46 -8.89 -32.70
CA VAL A 43 -9.63 -7.70 -33.55
C VAL A 43 -10.16 -6.55 -32.68
N LEU A 44 -9.27 -5.70 -32.17
CA LEU A 44 -9.63 -4.64 -31.22
C LEU A 44 -10.39 -3.45 -31.84
N ASP A 45 -10.59 -3.43 -33.15
CA ASP A 45 -11.49 -2.47 -33.82
C ASP A 45 -12.96 -2.89 -33.74
N ASP A 46 -13.24 -4.19 -33.52
CA ASP A 46 -14.58 -4.71 -33.30
C ASP A 46 -14.96 -4.60 -31.81
N PRO A 47 -16.03 -3.84 -31.46
CA PRO A 47 -16.51 -3.75 -30.08
C PRO A 47 -16.85 -5.09 -29.42
N LEU A 48 -17.35 -6.08 -30.18
CA LEU A 48 -17.71 -7.39 -29.65
C LEU A 48 -16.48 -8.22 -29.32
N GLU A 49 -15.47 -8.22 -30.18
CA GLU A 49 -14.19 -8.89 -29.92
C GLU A 49 -13.44 -8.20 -28.78
N LYS A 50 -13.52 -6.87 -28.68
CA LYS A 50 -12.97 -6.11 -27.55
C LYS A 50 -13.61 -6.47 -26.21
N ASP A 51 -14.94 -6.65 -26.16
CA ASP A 51 -15.65 -7.09 -24.95
C ASP A 51 -15.28 -8.54 -24.57
N LYS A 52 -15.11 -9.44 -25.54
CA LYS A 52 -14.61 -10.80 -25.30
C LYS A 52 -13.19 -10.78 -24.72
N ALA A 53 -12.29 -10.02 -25.33
CA ALA A 53 -10.91 -9.85 -24.86
C ALA A 53 -10.88 -9.31 -23.43
N LEU A 54 -11.70 -8.29 -23.13
CA LEU A 54 -11.84 -7.73 -21.79
C LEU A 54 -12.27 -8.77 -20.76
N LYS A 55 -13.32 -9.55 -21.08
CA LYS A 55 -13.84 -10.61 -20.19
C LYS A 55 -12.82 -11.70 -19.94
N GLU A 56 -12.12 -12.14 -20.97
CA GLU A 56 -11.09 -13.16 -20.86
C GLU A 56 -9.92 -12.68 -20.00
N MET A 57 -9.38 -11.49 -20.28
CA MET A 57 -8.26 -10.92 -19.51
C MET A 57 -8.62 -10.69 -18.04
N LEU A 58 -9.84 -10.20 -17.77
CA LEU A 58 -10.34 -10.08 -16.40
C LEU A 58 -10.55 -11.45 -15.73
N GLY A 59 -11.00 -12.45 -16.49
CA GLY A 59 -11.13 -13.83 -16.06
C GLY A 59 -9.78 -14.43 -15.65
N PHE A 60 -8.75 -14.24 -16.47
CA PHE A 60 -7.37 -14.63 -16.18
C PHE A 60 -6.85 -13.94 -14.92
N LEU A 61 -7.06 -12.62 -14.79
CA LEU A 61 -6.61 -11.86 -13.63
C LEU A 61 -7.23 -12.33 -12.30
N LYS A 62 -8.46 -12.84 -12.30
CA LYS A 62 -9.14 -13.33 -11.08
C LYS A 62 -8.38 -14.44 -10.36
N ASN A 63 -7.51 -15.18 -11.07
CA ASN A 63 -6.69 -16.24 -10.49
C ASN A 63 -5.53 -15.71 -9.62
N PHE A 64 -5.26 -14.40 -9.65
CA PHE A 64 -4.18 -13.77 -8.92
C PHE A 64 -4.70 -12.97 -7.72
N SER A 65 -3.79 -12.59 -6.81
CA SER A 65 -4.14 -11.74 -5.67
C SER A 65 -4.76 -10.40 -6.12
N LEU A 66 -5.64 -9.82 -5.29
CA LEU A 66 -6.29 -8.53 -5.59
C LEU A 66 -5.31 -7.40 -5.92
N LEU A 67 -4.10 -7.45 -5.36
CA LEU A 67 -3.03 -6.50 -5.66
C LEU A 67 -2.58 -6.64 -7.12
N LEU A 68 -2.26 -7.85 -7.58
CA LEU A 68 -1.85 -8.11 -8.96
C LEU A 68 -3.01 -7.77 -9.92
N GLN A 69 -4.24 -8.10 -9.54
CA GLN A 69 -5.42 -7.67 -10.30
C GLN A 69 -5.46 -6.15 -10.46
N SER A 70 -5.24 -5.39 -9.38
CA SER A 70 -5.25 -3.92 -9.45
C SER A 70 -4.07 -3.35 -10.24
N GLU A 71 -2.90 -3.96 -10.16
CA GLU A 71 -1.67 -3.51 -10.84
C GLU A 71 -1.75 -3.69 -12.35
N TYR A 72 -2.35 -4.79 -12.81
CA TYR A 72 -2.42 -5.13 -14.24
C TYR A 72 -3.70 -4.64 -14.94
N LYS A 73 -4.70 -4.17 -14.19
CA LYS A 73 -5.89 -3.53 -14.77
C LYS A 73 -5.57 -2.32 -15.66
N PRO A 74 -4.67 -1.38 -15.28
CA PRO A 74 -4.22 -0.31 -16.17
C PRO A 74 -3.60 -0.80 -17.48
N LEU A 75 -2.86 -1.90 -17.46
CA LEU A 75 -2.30 -2.50 -18.68
C LEU A 75 -3.42 -3.01 -19.60
N ILE A 76 -4.44 -3.67 -19.07
CA ILE A 76 -5.63 -4.09 -19.85
C ILE A 76 -6.31 -2.87 -20.47
N ALA A 77 -6.46 -1.78 -19.70
CA ALA A 77 -7.04 -0.53 -20.20
C ALA A 77 -6.28 -0.01 -21.42
N ALA A 78 -4.95 0.03 -21.33
CA ALA A 78 -4.06 0.47 -22.40
C ALA A 78 -4.10 -0.46 -23.62
N LEU A 79 -4.05 -1.78 -23.41
CA LEU A 79 -4.05 -2.77 -24.49
C LEU A 79 -5.36 -2.74 -25.29
N LEU A 80 -6.50 -2.63 -24.62
CA LEU A 80 -7.82 -2.64 -25.27
C LEU A 80 -8.31 -1.25 -25.67
N GLN A 81 -7.56 -0.20 -25.32
CA GLN A 81 -7.94 1.20 -25.49
C GLN A 81 -9.32 1.50 -24.86
N VAL A 82 -9.57 0.93 -23.67
CA VAL A 82 -10.83 1.11 -22.94
C VAL A 82 -10.65 2.08 -21.77
N PRO A 83 -11.69 2.86 -21.41
CA PRO A 83 -11.61 3.75 -20.26
C PRO A 83 -11.39 3.00 -18.94
N SER A 84 -10.57 3.56 -18.06
CA SER A 84 -10.24 2.99 -16.75
C SER A 84 -11.46 2.67 -15.87
N HIS A 85 -12.52 3.47 -15.98
CA HIS A 85 -13.76 3.27 -15.22
C HIS A 85 -14.51 1.98 -15.58
N VAL A 86 -14.38 1.48 -16.81
CA VAL A 86 -15.00 0.21 -17.27
C VAL A 86 -14.43 -0.99 -16.51
N LEU A 87 -13.18 -0.87 -16.04
CA LEU A 87 -12.47 -1.91 -15.28
C LEU A 87 -12.71 -1.82 -13.76
N GLY A 88 -13.62 -0.93 -13.33
CA GLY A 88 -13.84 -0.60 -11.92
C GLY A 88 -12.62 0.05 -11.26
N ILE A 89 -11.72 0.65 -12.05
CA ILE A 89 -10.62 1.46 -11.53
C ILE A 89 -11.26 2.77 -11.09
N LYS A 90 -11.38 2.99 -9.78
CA LYS A 90 -11.74 4.31 -9.25
C LYS A 90 -10.64 5.28 -9.65
N GLU A 91 -10.88 6.08 -10.67
CA GLU A 91 -10.08 7.26 -10.96
C GLU A 91 -10.09 8.11 -9.70
N ARG A 92 -8.90 8.36 -9.13
CA ARG A 92 -8.74 9.45 -8.18
C ARG A 92 -8.74 10.73 -9.02
N SER A 93 -9.93 11.22 -9.34
CA SER A 93 -10.08 12.50 -10.03
C SER A 93 -9.45 13.59 -9.17
N SER A 94 -8.26 14.03 -9.58
CA SER A 94 -7.58 15.19 -9.07
C SER A 94 -8.14 16.44 -9.75
N SER A 95 -9.27 16.97 -9.25
CA SER A 95 -9.69 18.38 -9.38
C SER A 95 -11.14 18.56 -8.92
N GLN A 96 -11.34 19.07 -7.70
CA GLN A 96 -12.50 19.89 -7.37
C GLN A 96 -12.02 21.03 -6.44
N PRO A 97 -12.23 22.30 -6.82
CA PRO A 97 -11.80 23.45 -6.04
C PRO A 97 -12.65 23.63 -4.77
N PHE A 98 -11.96 24.09 -3.74
CA PHE A 98 -12.45 24.44 -2.42
C PHE A 98 -13.44 25.61 -2.53
N TYR A 99 -14.74 25.36 -2.33
CA TYR A 99 -15.69 26.41 -1.94
C TYR A 99 -16.31 26.04 -0.61
N ALA A 100 -15.99 26.84 0.39
CA ALA A 100 -16.63 26.86 1.69
C ALA A 100 -18.12 27.17 1.52
N LYS A 101 -18.99 26.36 2.15
CA LYS A 101 -20.30 26.81 2.61
C LYS A 101 -20.62 26.22 3.98
N THR A 102 -20.90 27.17 4.86
CA THR A 102 -21.43 27.15 6.20
C THR A 102 -22.53 26.13 6.48
N GLU A 103 -22.45 25.62 7.71
CA GLU A 103 -23.45 24.94 8.54
C GLU A 103 -24.92 25.08 8.13
N LYS A 104 -25.66 23.95 8.16
CA LYS A 104 -26.89 23.80 8.96
C LYS A 104 -27.08 22.34 9.39
N PHE A 105 -27.37 22.18 10.68
CA PHE A 105 -27.93 20.99 11.32
C PHE A 105 -29.09 20.41 10.52
N ASN A 106 -29.12 19.09 10.35
CA ASN A 106 -30.36 18.31 10.37
C ASN A 106 -30.08 16.86 10.80
N HIS A 107 -30.67 16.51 11.93
CA HIS A 107 -30.83 15.15 12.43
C HIS A 107 -31.43 14.27 11.34
N SER A 108 -30.69 13.26 10.90
CA SER A 108 -31.29 12.04 10.36
C SER A 108 -30.49 10.87 10.88
N GLN A 109 -31.10 10.16 11.82
CA GLN A 109 -30.64 8.87 12.31
C GLN A 109 -30.63 7.90 11.12
N LYS A 110 -29.46 7.69 10.53
CA LYS A 110 -29.19 6.56 9.66
C LYS A 110 -28.19 5.69 10.39
N PHE A 111 -28.62 4.46 10.66
CA PHE A 111 -27.88 3.38 11.28
C PHE A 111 -26.41 3.42 10.86
N VAL A 112 -25.58 3.89 11.79
CA VAL A 112 -24.13 3.83 11.70
C VAL A 112 -23.76 2.37 11.74
N HIS A 113 -23.39 1.81 10.60
CA HIS A 113 -22.50 0.65 10.58
C HIS A 113 -21.21 1.11 11.26
N VAL A 114 -21.09 0.78 12.55
CA VAL A 114 -19.92 1.00 13.39
C VAL A 114 -18.75 0.24 12.78
N SER A 115 -18.04 0.90 11.89
CA SER A 115 -16.63 0.61 11.67
C SER A 115 -15.88 1.60 12.55
N ASN A 116 -15.59 1.18 13.78
CA ASN A 116 -14.72 1.85 14.76
C ASN A 116 -13.30 2.01 14.16
N THR A 117 -13.15 2.89 13.18
CA THR A 117 -11.85 3.29 12.66
C THR A 117 -11.40 4.48 13.48
N LEU A 118 -10.66 4.19 14.56
CA LEU A 118 -9.91 5.22 15.30
C LEU A 118 -9.10 6.05 14.31
N SER A 119 -9.16 7.38 14.41
CA SER A 119 -8.33 8.24 13.57
C SER A 119 -6.85 8.00 13.89
N LEU A 120 -5.97 8.19 12.91
CA LEU A 120 -4.54 7.97 13.11
C LEU A 120 -3.98 8.92 14.19
N GLU A 121 -4.43 10.17 14.24
CA GLU A 121 -4.06 11.12 15.29
C GLU A 121 -4.49 10.64 16.68
N PHE A 122 -5.71 10.09 16.80
CA PHE A 122 -6.18 9.52 18.07
C PHE A 122 -5.34 8.31 18.49
N LEU A 123 -5.02 7.43 17.55
CA LEU A 123 -4.16 6.27 17.80
C LEU A 123 -2.76 6.69 18.28
N GLU A 124 -2.16 7.69 17.65
CA GLU A 124 -0.87 8.24 18.05
C GLU A 124 -0.92 8.82 19.48
N LYS A 125 -1.97 9.59 19.80
CA LYS A 125 -2.23 10.11 21.16
C LYS A 125 -2.36 8.98 22.18
N LEU A 126 -3.15 7.96 21.86
CA LEU A 126 -3.41 6.82 22.74
C LEU A 126 -2.14 6.03 23.01
N VAL A 127 -1.33 5.75 21.99
CA VAL A 127 -0.04 5.06 22.14
C VAL A 127 0.88 5.87 23.05
N ILE A 128 1.10 7.16 22.77
CA ILE A 128 1.99 7.99 23.62
C ILE A 128 1.45 8.08 25.05
N ARG A 129 0.13 8.11 25.25
CA ARG A 129 -0.45 8.08 26.59
C ARG A 129 -0.11 6.81 27.36
N TYR A 130 -0.16 5.62 26.73
CA TYR A 130 0.33 4.40 27.39
C TYR A 130 1.80 4.50 27.79
N LEU A 131 2.64 5.08 26.92
CA LEU A 131 4.08 5.24 27.20
C LEU A 131 4.36 6.22 28.34
N LEU A 132 3.51 7.24 28.52
CA LEU A 132 3.60 8.19 29.62
C LEU A 132 3.20 7.57 30.97
N GLU A 133 2.28 6.61 30.96
CA GLU A 133 1.76 5.96 32.18
C GLU A 133 2.70 4.87 32.69
N ASP A 134 3.36 4.15 31.77
CA ASP A 134 4.28 3.08 32.12
C ASP A 134 5.55 3.14 31.25
N ARG A 135 6.65 3.51 31.89
CA ARG A 135 7.96 3.64 31.25
C ARG A 135 8.51 2.32 30.71
N SER A 136 8.11 1.17 31.27
CA SER A 136 8.52 -0.13 30.72
C SER A 136 7.95 -0.38 29.33
N LEU A 137 6.78 0.22 29.02
CA LEU A 137 6.19 0.19 27.68
C LEU A 137 6.98 1.04 26.69
N LEU A 138 7.62 2.13 27.15
CA LEU A 138 8.51 2.95 26.33
C LEU A 138 9.74 2.15 25.92
N ASP A 139 10.39 1.47 26.87
CA ASP A 139 11.55 0.62 26.61
C ASP A 139 11.22 -0.50 25.60
N LEU A 140 10.02 -1.08 25.70
CA LEU A 140 9.52 -2.02 24.70
C LEU A 140 9.29 -1.35 23.35
N ALA A 141 8.60 -0.20 23.33
CA ALA A 141 8.20 0.49 22.10
C ALA A 141 9.39 0.93 21.25
N VAL A 142 10.46 1.46 21.87
CA VAL A 142 11.66 1.92 21.14
C VAL A 142 12.39 0.79 20.41
N GLY A 143 12.16 -0.47 20.79
CA GLY A 143 12.63 -1.64 20.04
C GLY A 143 11.89 -1.89 18.72
N TYR A 144 10.71 -1.29 18.53
CA TYR A 144 9.86 -1.51 17.36
C TYR A 144 9.58 -0.24 16.54
N ILE A 145 9.55 0.93 17.18
CA ILE A 145 9.14 2.20 16.57
C ILE A 145 10.17 3.31 16.81
N HIS A 146 10.20 4.27 15.89
CA HIS A 146 10.97 5.51 15.98
C HIS A 146 10.07 6.72 15.67
N SER A 147 10.55 7.94 15.86
CA SER A 147 9.71 9.15 15.71
C SER A 147 9.09 9.34 14.32
N GLY A 148 9.75 8.87 13.25
CA GLY A 148 9.19 8.86 11.88
C GLY A 148 7.93 8.02 11.66
N VAL A 149 7.48 7.25 12.66
CA VAL A 149 6.22 6.49 12.62
C VAL A 149 5.01 7.42 12.76
N PHE A 150 5.16 8.46 13.58
CA PHE A 150 4.13 9.42 13.94
C PHE A 150 4.01 10.52 12.88
N LEU A 151 2.80 10.79 12.40
CA LEU A 151 2.54 11.90 11.47
C LEU A 151 2.16 13.19 12.19
N HIS A 152 1.43 13.07 13.30
CA HIS A 152 0.85 14.22 14.01
C HIS A 152 1.55 14.46 15.34
N LYS A 153 2.02 13.40 15.99
CA LYS A 153 2.56 13.41 17.35
C LYS A 153 4.05 13.10 17.45
N LYS A 154 4.80 13.40 16.38
CA LYS A 154 6.25 13.21 16.32
C LYS A 154 6.97 13.98 17.44
N GLN A 155 6.60 15.25 17.62
CA GLN A 155 7.26 16.14 18.60
C GLN A 155 7.04 15.66 20.04
N GLU A 156 5.82 15.22 20.34
CA GLU A 156 5.47 14.64 21.63
C GLU A 156 6.27 13.36 21.89
N PHE A 157 6.37 12.46 20.91
CA PHE A 157 7.19 11.25 21.06
C PHE A 157 8.69 11.58 21.24
N ASP A 158 9.23 12.54 20.46
CA ASP A 158 10.62 12.98 20.61
C ASP A 158 10.88 13.59 22.00
N ALA A 159 9.95 14.40 22.52
CA ALA A 159 10.03 14.98 23.87
C ALA A 159 9.98 13.89 24.95
N LEU A 160 9.16 12.86 24.76
CA LEU A 160 9.05 11.72 25.66
C LEU A 160 10.36 10.93 25.72
N CYS A 161 10.96 10.63 24.57
CA CYS A 161 12.26 9.96 24.50
C CYS A 161 13.40 10.78 25.12
N GLN A 162 13.27 12.11 25.17
CA GLN A 162 14.23 13.02 25.81
C GLN A 162 13.94 13.26 27.30
N GLU A 163 12.94 12.59 27.87
CA GLU A 163 12.50 12.73 29.26
C GLU A 163 12.05 14.16 29.62
N LYS A 164 11.61 14.94 28.63
CA LYS A 164 11.06 16.29 28.83
C LYS A 164 9.61 16.22 29.25
N LEU A 165 9.33 15.61 30.41
CA LEU A 165 7.97 15.36 30.90
C LEU A 165 7.19 16.64 31.21
N ASP A 166 7.90 17.74 31.46
CA ASP A 166 7.31 19.08 31.66
C ASP A 166 6.88 19.76 30.34
N ASP A 167 7.09 19.13 29.17
CA ASP A 167 6.62 19.67 27.90
C ASP A 167 5.09 19.85 27.92
N PRO A 168 4.56 21.06 27.64
CA PRO A 168 3.14 21.32 27.73
C PRO A 168 2.26 20.38 26.88
N LYS A 169 2.78 19.84 25.77
CA LYS A 169 2.04 18.91 24.90
C LYS A 169 1.94 17.52 25.50
N LEU A 170 2.98 17.07 26.21
CA LEU A 170 2.97 15.81 26.95
C LEU A 170 2.06 15.91 28.17
N VAL A 171 2.16 17.01 28.91
CA VAL A 171 1.26 17.28 30.05
C VAL A 171 -0.19 17.32 29.60
N ALA A 172 -0.50 18.01 28.50
CA ALA A 172 -1.87 18.03 27.95
C ALA A 172 -2.37 16.62 27.58
N LEU A 173 -1.49 15.76 27.07
CA LEU A 173 -1.84 14.39 26.73
C LEU A 173 -2.05 13.50 27.97
N LEU A 174 -1.24 13.70 29.00
CA LEU A 174 -1.36 13.04 30.31
C LEU A 174 -2.64 13.47 31.07
N LEU A 175 -3.19 14.64 30.76
CA LEU A 175 -4.44 15.12 31.34
C LEU A 175 -5.68 14.81 30.49
N ASP A 176 -5.51 14.33 29.26
CA ASP A 176 -6.63 14.02 28.36
C ASP A 176 -7.42 12.78 28.83
N ALA A 177 -8.57 13.02 29.46
CA ALA A 177 -9.46 11.97 29.95
C ALA A 177 -10.21 11.21 28.84
N ASN A 178 -10.14 11.67 27.59
CA ASN A 178 -10.82 11.03 26.47
C ASN A 178 -10.02 9.87 25.85
N LEU A 179 -8.86 9.53 26.41
CA LEU A 179 -8.00 8.44 25.97
C LEU A 179 -8.25 7.19 26.83
N PRO A 180 -9.00 6.19 26.32
CA PRO A 180 -9.39 5.03 27.11
C PRO A 180 -8.23 4.03 27.22
N LEU A 181 -7.50 4.10 28.32
CA LEU A 181 -6.48 3.12 28.66
C LEU A 181 -7.15 1.82 29.15
N LYS A 182 -6.65 0.70 28.64
CA LYS A 182 -7.12 -0.65 28.98
C LYS A 182 -5.92 -1.46 29.41
N GLN A 183 -6.07 -2.21 30.49
CA GLN A 183 -5.03 -3.13 30.95
C GLN A 183 -4.69 -4.15 29.84
N GLY A 184 -3.41 -4.28 29.50
CA GLY A 184 -2.95 -5.13 28.39
C GLY A 184 -3.34 -4.65 26.99
N GLY A 185 -3.90 -3.44 26.84
CA GLY A 185 -4.33 -2.88 25.56
C GLY A 185 -3.18 -2.34 24.70
N PHE A 186 -2.04 -2.02 25.32
CA PHE A 186 -0.94 -1.31 24.68
C PHE A 186 -0.41 -2.00 23.41
N GLU A 187 -0.06 -3.28 23.48
CA GLU A 187 0.51 -4.01 22.33
C GLU A 187 -0.42 -4.01 21.12
N LYS A 188 -1.73 -4.03 21.36
CA LYS A 188 -2.73 -3.98 20.28
C LYS A 188 -2.70 -2.62 19.59
N GLU A 189 -2.64 -1.53 20.34
CA GLU A 189 -2.58 -0.17 19.78
C GLU A 189 -1.22 0.10 19.12
N LEU A 190 -0.12 -0.38 19.71
CA LEU A 190 1.22 -0.30 19.11
C LEU A 190 1.30 -1.07 17.78
N ARG A 191 0.79 -2.30 17.75
CA ARG A 191 0.69 -3.12 16.53
C ARG A 191 -0.17 -2.44 15.47
N LEU A 192 -1.28 -1.82 15.87
CA LEU A 192 -2.12 -1.05 14.95
C LEU A 192 -1.36 0.17 14.39
N LEU A 193 -0.57 0.86 15.21
CA LEU A 193 0.24 2.00 14.78
C LEU A 193 1.31 1.58 13.75
N ILE A 194 2.05 0.50 14.03
CA ILE A 194 3.04 -0.07 13.12
C ILE A 194 2.38 -0.55 11.81
N LEU A 195 1.21 -1.18 11.91
CA LEU A 195 0.44 -1.59 10.74
C LEU A 195 0.09 -0.38 9.86
N ARG A 196 -0.40 0.72 10.47
CA ARG A 196 -0.70 1.96 9.74
C ARG A 196 0.55 2.54 9.09
N TYR A 197 1.70 2.49 9.75
CA TYR A 197 2.97 2.92 9.15
C TYR A 197 3.30 2.13 7.88
N PHE A 198 3.28 0.79 7.92
CA PHE A 198 3.59 -0.01 6.73
C PHE A 198 2.55 0.16 5.62
N GLU A 199 1.26 0.33 5.97
CA GLU A 199 0.21 0.66 4.99
C GLU A 199 0.46 1.99 4.26
N ARG A 200 1.06 2.98 4.95
CA ARG A 200 1.51 4.23 4.31
C ARG A 200 2.76 4.01 3.47
N GLN A 201 3.74 3.28 3.98
CA GLN A 201 4.96 2.96 3.24
C GLN A 201 4.65 2.27 1.91
N LEU A 202 3.66 1.36 1.86
CA LEU A 202 3.21 0.75 0.59
C LEU A 202 2.71 1.77 -0.45
N LYS A 203 2.23 2.94 -0.02
CA LYS A 203 1.76 4.02 -0.90
C LYS A 203 2.86 5.04 -1.22
N GLU A 204 3.86 5.18 -0.35
CA GLU A 204 4.94 6.16 -0.45
C GLU A 204 6.16 5.60 -1.19
N ILE A 205 6.54 4.34 -0.95
CA ILE A 205 7.69 3.69 -1.61
C ILE A 205 7.61 3.77 -3.15
N PRO A 206 6.46 3.51 -3.81
CA PRO A 206 6.39 3.63 -5.28
C PRO A 206 6.71 5.04 -5.80
N LYS A 207 6.34 6.06 -5.02
CA LYS A 207 6.53 7.49 -5.33
C LYS A 207 7.91 8.02 -4.94
N SER A 208 8.68 7.26 -4.18
CA SER A 208 10.02 7.65 -3.73
C SER A 208 11.03 7.70 -4.88
N ALA A 209 12.16 8.36 -4.66
CA ALA A 209 13.28 8.42 -5.60
C ALA A 209 14.17 7.16 -5.61
N LEU A 210 13.79 6.11 -4.87
CA LEU A 210 14.55 4.86 -4.80
C LEU A 210 14.65 4.17 -6.17
N SER A 211 15.72 3.38 -6.36
CA SER A 211 15.85 2.52 -7.54
C SER A 211 14.76 1.45 -7.57
N PHE A 212 14.50 0.88 -8.75
CA PHE A 212 13.50 -0.18 -8.91
C PHE A 212 13.74 -1.38 -7.97
N SER A 213 15.00 -1.83 -7.86
CA SER A 213 15.39 -2.94 -6.98
C SER A 213 15.11 -2.64 -5.51
N GLU A 214 15.51 -1.46 -5.02
CA GLU A 214 15.27 -1.03 -3.63
C GLU A 214 13.77 -0.90 -3.33
N LYS A 215 12.98 -0.37 -4.27
CA LYS A 215 11.51 -0.32 -4.14
C LYS A 215 10.92 -1.72 -3.98
N MET A 216 11.37 -2.69 -4.76
CA MET A 216 10.88 -4.07 -4.67
C MET A 216 11.22 -4.72 -3.33
N ILE A 217 12.45 -4.53 -2.84
CA ILE A 217 12.89 -5.04 -1.54
C ILE A 217 12.06 -4.39 -0.40
N ALA A 218 11.92 -3.08 -0.41
CA ALA A 218 11.19 -2.34 0.61
C ALA A 218 9.69 -2.70 0.62
N LEU A 219 9.06 -2.82 -0.56
CA LEU A 219 7.66 -3.26 -0.69
C LEU A 219 7.46 -4.68 -0.18
N LYS A 220 8.41 -5.60 -0.47
CA LYS A 220 8.38 -6.97 0.05
C LYS A 220 8.48 -6.98 1.58
N LYS A 221 9.43 -6.23 2.16
CA LYS A 221 9.58 -6.09 3.62
C LYS A 221 8.29 -5.55 4.26
N ALA A 222 7.72 -4.46 3.72
CA ALA A 222 6.50 -3.87 4.23
C ALA A 222 5.30 -4.83 4.17
N ARG A 223 5.14 -5.60 3.09
CA ARG A 223 4.07 -6.61 2.97
C ARG A 223 4.24 -7.76 3.97
N GLN A 224 5.46 -8.26 4.15
CA GLN A 224 5.74 -9.31 5.14
C GLN A 224 5.46 -8.81 6.55
N ALA A 225 5.85 -7.58 6.88
CA ALA A 225 5.54 -6.97 8.17
C ALA A 225 4.03 -6.88 8.41
N ILE A 226 3.24 -6.44 7.41
CA ILE A 226 1.77 -6.39 7.49
C ILE A 226 1.16 -7.76 7.78
N ILE A 227 1.66 -8.82 7.15
CA ILE A 227 1.15 -10.19 7.39
C ILE A 227 1.38 -10.59 8.84
N LYS A 228 2.61 -10.43 9.35
CA LYS A 228 2.97 -10.72 10.74
C LYS A 228 2.15 -9.91 11.74
N LEU A 229 1.99 -8.61 11.49
CA LEU A 229 1.17 -7.71 12.32
C LEU A 229 -0.30 -8.14 12.36
N LYS A 230 -0.85 -8.63 11.24
CA LYS A 230 -2.22 -9.17 11.21
C LYS A 230 -2.36 -10.52 11.94
N GLN A 231 -1.29 -11.28 12.04
CA GLN A 231 -1.22 -12.52 12.82
C GLN A 231 -1.03 -12.27 14.32
N GLY A 232 -0.80 -11.03 14.73
CA GLY A 232 -0.58 -10.66 16.12
C GLY A 232 0.88 -10.55 16.52
N GLU A 233 1.84 -10.60 15.59
CA GLU A 233 3.26 -10.39 15.91
C GLU A 233 3.64 -8.91 15.83
N LEU A 234 4.46 -8.42 16.75
CA LEU A 234 5.11 -7.11 16.62
C LEU A 234 6.31 -7.23 15.68
N VAL A 235 6.47 -6.23 14.81
CA VAL A 235 7.57 -6.18 13.82
C VAL A 235 8.26 -4.84 13.93
N ALA A 236 9.58 -4.86 14.08
CA ALA A 236 10.38 -3.64 14.13
C ALA A 236 10.45 -2.98 12.74
N ILE A 237 10.42 -1.65 12.74
CA ILE A 237 10.46 -0.83 11.53
C ILE A 237 11.90 -0.69 11.03
#